data_AF-A0A2Y9BAW6-F1
#
_entry.id   AF-A0A2Y9BAW6-F1
#
_cell.length_a   1.000
_cell.length_b   1.000
_cell.length_c   1.000
_cell.angle_alpha   90.00
_cell.angle_beta   90.00
_cell.angle_gamma   90.00
#
_symmetry.space_group_name_H-M   'P 1'
#
loop_
_entity.id
_entity.type
_entity.pdbx_description
1 polymer ?
#
loop_
_entity_poly.entity_id
_entity_poly.type
_entity_poly.pdbx_seq_one_letter_code
_entity_poly.pdbx_strand_id
1 'polypeptide(L)' 'MQMYVNYYDRKVKLEDENPTIEILLCKNKNYAVVEMTLPEANS' A
#
# COMPACT_ATOMS: atom_id res chain seq x y z
N MET A 1 6.47 3.38 -1.78
CA MET A 1 5.43 3.79 -0.80
C MET A 1 5.02 2.65 0.11
N GLN A 2 5.11 1.41 -0.38
CA GLN A 2 5.22 0.16 0.39
C GLN A 2 5.91 0.26 1.77
N MET A 3 6.96 1.09 1.95
CA MET A 3 7.60 1.30 3.26
C MET A 3 6.61 1.81 4.34
N TYR A 4 5.70 2.74 4.00
CA TYR A 4 4.77 3.31 4.98
C TYR A 4 3.71 2.30 5.42
N VAL A 5 3.16 1.54 4.47
CA VAL A 5 2.23 0.43 4.74
C VAL A 5 2.90 -0.63 5.59
N ASN A 6 4.10 -1.07 5.19
CA ASN A 6 4.87 -2.07 5.93
C ASN A 6 5.28 -1.59 7.32
N TYR A 7 5.62 -0.31 7.48
CA TYR A 7 5.94 0.25 8.79
C TYR A 7 4.71 0.26 9.69
N TYR A 8 3.57 0.73 9.17
CA TYR A 8 2.33 0.77 9.92
C TYR A 8 1.91 -0.64 10.38
N ASP A 9 1.84 -1.60 9.45
CA ASP A 9 1.50 -3.00 9.74
C ASP A 9 2.43 -3.65 10.76
N ARG A 10 3.73 -3.32 10.77
CA ARG A 10 4.72 -3.97 11.65
C ARG A 10 4.95 -3.27 12.98
N LYS A 11 4.64 -1.98 13.09
CA LYS A 11 5.08 -1.14 14.23
C LYS A 11 3.95 -0.38 14.91
N VAL A 12 2.82 -0.19 14.25
CA VAL A 12 1.73 0.66 14.74
C VAL A 12 0.44 -0.13 14.88
N LYS A 13 0.17 -1.02 13.92
CA LYS A 13 -1.04 -1.81 13.84
C LYS A 13 -1.21 -2.76 15.05
N LEU A 14 -2.42 -2.83 15.58
CA LEU A 14 -2.83 -3.79 16.62
C LEU A 14 -3.29 -5.13 16.00
N GLU A 15 -3.24 -6.21 16.78
CA GLU A 15 -3.51 -7.58 16.26
C GLU A 15 -4.95 -7.76 15.75
N ASP A 16 -5.88 -6.98 16.27
CA ASP A 16 -7.31 -6.99 16.00
C ASP A 16 -7.75 -5.99 14.90
N GLU A 17 -6.82 -5.24 14.31
CA GLU A 17 -7.12 -4.31 13.22
C GLU A 17 -7.17 -4.99 11.85
N ASN A 18 -7.97 -4.41 10.95
CA ASN A 18 -8.03 -4.82 9.55
C ASN A 18 -6.69 -4.56 8.82
N PRO A 19 -6.40 -5.24 7.70
CA PRO A 19 -5.23 -4.95 6.86
C PRO A 19 -5.14 -3.47 6.44
N THR A 20 -3.93 -2.92 6.40
CA THR A 20 -3.71 -1.53 5.98
C THR A 20 -4.03 -1.37 4.48
N ILE A 21 -4.83 -0.35 4.15
CA ILE A 21 -5.18 0.00 2.76
C ILE A 21 -4.22 1.09 2.26
N GLU A 22 -3.50 0.84 1.16
CA GLU A 22 -2.66 1.84 0.49
C GLU A 22 -3.46 2.58 -0.59
N ILE A 23 -3.55 3.91 -0.50
CA ILE A 23 -4.14 4.75 -1.54
C ILE A 23 -3.03 5.57 -2.20
N LEU A 24 -2.85 5.37 -3.51
CA LEU A 24 -1.92 6.15 -4.31
C LEU A 24 -2.64 7.33 -4.98
N LEU A 25 -2.41 8.54 -4.48
CA LEU A 25 -2.87 9.77 -5.11
C LEU A 25 -1.79 10.36 -6.02
N CYS A 26 -2.10 10.48 -7.31
CA CYS A 26 -1.19 11.07 -8.30
C CYS A 26 -1.95 11.99 -9.26
N LYS A 27 -1.30 13.08 -9.69
CA LYS A 27 -1.89 14.08 -10.61
C LYS A 27 -2.12 13.51 -12.01
N ASN A 28 -1.23 12.63 -12.47
CA ASN A 28 -1.32 11.91 -13.73
C ASN A 28 -1.02 10.43 -13.48
N LYS A 29 -1.73 9.55 -14.18
CA LYS A 29 -1.55 8.11 -14.05
C LYS A 29 -0.19 7.69 -14.62
N ASN A 30 0.67 7.08 -13.78
CA ASN A 30 1.92 6.46 -14.20
C ASN A 30 1.84 4.94 -13.96
N TYR A 31 1.68 4.17 -15.03
CA TYR A 31 1.50 2.72 -14.98
C TYR A 31 2.68 1.99 -14.33
N ALA A 32 3.92 2.40 -14.62
CA ALA A 32 5.10 1.78 -14.03
C ALA A 32 5.13 1.96 -12.50
N VAL A 33 4.70 3.13 -12.00
CA VAL A 33 4.61 3.37 -10.55
C VAL A 33 3.50 2.52 -9.94
N VAL A 34 2.36 2.39 -10.60
CA VAL A 34 1.23 1.56 -10.14
C VAL A 34 1.64 0.09 -10.07
N GLU A 35 2.27 -0.45 -11.11
CA GLU A 35 2.74 -1.84 -11.17
C GLU A 35 3.83 -2.15 -10.13
N MET A 36 4.74 -1.21 -9.87
CA MET A 36 5.80 -1.41 -8.86
C MET A 36 5.33 -1.21 -7.42
N THR A 37 4.16 -0.59 -7.19
CA THR A 37 3.70 -0.24 -5.84
C THR A 37 2.50 -1.04 -5.38
N LEU A 38 1.66 -1.55 -6.28
CA LEU A 38 0.56 -2.41 -5.91
C LEU A 38 0.97 -3.89 -5.95
N PRO A 39 0.50 -4.72 -5.02
CA PRO A 39 0.68 -6.16 -5.11
C PRO A 39 -0.04 -6.72 -6.35
N GLU A 40 0.53 -7.74 -7.00
CA GLU A 40 -0.01 -8.38 -8.22
C GLU A 40 -1.40 -9.03 -8.01
N ALA A 41 -1.83 -9.18 -6.77
CA ALA A 41 -3.08 -9.83 -6.39
C ALA A 41 -4.19 -8.80 -6.13
N ASN A 42 -4.82 -8.32 -7.19
CA ASN A 42 -6.18 -7.77 -7.14
C ASN A 42 -6.95 -8.39 -8.31
N SER A 43 -7.53 -9.57 -8.05
CA SER A 43 -8.47 -10.26 -8.94
C SER A 43 -9.91 -9.99 -8.51
#